data_AF-A0A2V6GSE4-F1
#
_entry.id   AF-A0A2V6GSE4-F1
#
_cell.length_a   1.000
_cell.length_b   1.000
_cell.length_c   1.000
_cell.angle_alpha   90.00
_cell.angle_beta   90.00
_cell.angle_gamma   90.00
#
_symmetry.space_group_name_H-M   'P 1'
#
loop_
_entity.id
_entity.type
_entity.pdbx_description
1 polymer ?
#
loop_
_entity_poly.entity_id
_entity_poly.type
_entity_poly.pdbx_seq_one_letter_code
_entity_poly.pdbx_strand_id
1 'polypeptide(L)'
;MFDHLFRMSLDLNTILKDWPHENRAIKVRKILGLDGRQKLQLRIDLGVLQMELTGRPDGMRPHGCESLLTYHQLRATRAKARNEDYALTPEQCAELQQEGIQYYHRYLSLFQIDDFHGVVRDTQRNLELFDFVDAHTERDELSWTLQQFRPYVLMMNTRAKASIFLGQGK
;
A
#
# COMPACT_ATOMS: atom_id res chain seq x y z
N MET A 1 36.24 22.74 19.48
CA MET A 1 36.22 22.08 18.15
C MET A 1 34.82 21.54 17.98
N PHE A 2 33.94 22.34 17.37
CA PHE A 2 32.51 22.05 17.22
C PHE A 2 32.34 21.12 16.03
N ASP A 3 32.03 19.86 16.29
CA ASP A 3 31.54 18.94 15.26
C ASP A 3 30.13 18.51 15.65
N HIS A 4 29.20 19.49 15.62
CA HIS A 4 27.78 19.20 15.57
C HIS A 4 27.42 18.90 14.12
N LEU A 5 27.81 17.70 13.66
CA LEU A 5 27.06 17.01 12.63
C LEU A 5 25.58 17.13 13.01
N PHE A 6 24.80 17.82 12.17
CA PHE A 6 23.35 17.91 12.26
C PHE A 6 22.79 16.49 12.36
N ARG A 7 22.65 15.97 13.58
CA ARG A 7 22.01 14.70 13.83
C ARG A 7 20.55 14.94 13.51
N MET A 8 20.08 14.46 12.36
CA MET A 8 18.67 14.53 12.01
C MET A 8 17.89 13.89 13.16
N SER A 9 17.21 14.72 13.94
CA SER A 9 16.46 14.25 15.09
C SER A 9 15.38 13.30 14.58
N LEU A 10 15.31 12.10 15.16
CA LEU A 10 14.21 11.16 14.91
C LEU A 10 12.97 11.50 15.74
N ASP A 11 13.00 12.63 16.48
CA ASP A 11 11.86 13.13 17.23
C ASP A 11 10.75 13.59 16.28
N LEU A 12 9.61 12.90 16.34
CA LEU A 12 8.44 13.23 15.54
C LEU A 12 7.74 14.51 16.01
N ASN A 13 8.01 15.02 17.21
CA ASN A 13 7.34 16.18 17.79
C ASN A 13 7.31 17.39 16.85
N THR A 14 8.38 17.65 16.10
CA THR A 14 8.41 18.76 15.14
C THR A 14 7.34 18.60 14.05
N ILE A 15 7.16 17.39 13.51
CA ILE A 15 6.18 17.11 12.45
C ILE A 15 4.75 17.04 13.03
N LEU A 16 4.61 16.51 14.25
CA LEU A 16 3.31 16.30 14.88
C LEU A 16 2.72 17.58 15.48
N LYS A 17 3.54 18.52 15.96
CA LYS A 17 3.10 19.79 16.56
C LYS A 17 2.29 20.63 15.58
N ASP A 18 2.76 20.70 14.34
CA ASP A 18 2.12 21.48 13.27
C ASP A 18 1.02 20.69 12.54
N TRP A 19 0.77 19.44 12.94
CA TRP A 19 -0.22 18.57 12.31
C TRP A 19 -1.02 17.75 13.33
N PRO A 20 -1.98 18.37 14.03
CA PRO A 20 -2.78 17.70 15.05
C PRO A 20 -3.65 16.61 14.45
N HIS A 21 -3.74 15.49 15.17
CA HIS A 21 -4.64 14.39 14.84
C HIS A 21 -6.10 14.78 15.13
N GLU A 22 -7.03 14.34 14.30
CA GLU A 22 -8.46 14.57 14.48
C GLU A 22 -9.20 13.24 14.44
N ASN A 23 -9.87 12.89 15.55
CA ASN A 23 -10.54 11.59 15.72
C ASN A 23 -11.66 11.30 14.70
N ARG A 24 -12.06 12.28 13.86
CA ARG A 24 -13.21 12.18 12.94
C ARG A 24 -12.83 12.37 11.47
N ALA A 25 -11.62 12.82 11.15
CA ALA A 25 -11.23 13.14 9.79
C ALA A 25 -9.85 12.56 9.47
N ILE A 26 -9.78 11.80 8.39
CA ILE A 26 -8.52 11.30 7.85
C ILE A 26 -7.76 12.51 7.31
N LYS A 27 -6.60 12.81 7.90
CA LYS A 27 -5.73 13.90 7.43
C LYS A 27 -4.65 13.38 6.52
N VAL A 28 -4.65 13.90 5.30
CA VAL A 28 -3.72 13.52 4.23
C VAL A 28 -3.12 14.76 3.62
N ARG A 29 -1.84 14.70 3.25
CA ARG A 29 -1.19 15.73 2.44
C ARG A 29 -0.15 15.14 1.49
N LYS A 30 0.11 15.84 0.39
CA LYS A 30 1.29 15.62 -0.45
C LYS A 30 2.41 16.54 0.03
N ILE A 31 3.63 16.03 0.08
CA ILE A 31 4.85 16.80 0.40
C ILE A 31 5.93 16.55 -0.65
N LEU A 32 6.93 17.42 -0.73
CA LEU A 32 8.15 17.16 -1.48
C LEU A 32 9.16 16.45 -0.56
N GLY A 33 9.58 15.24 -0.94
CA GLY A 33 10.61 14.49 -0.24
C GLY A 33 12.01 15.06 -0.49
N LEU A 34 12.99 14.62 0.32
CA LEU A 34 14.39 15.01 0.17
C LEU A 34 15.03 14.51 -1.14
N ASP A 35 14.43 13.48 -1.74
CA ASP A 35 14.78 12.96 -3.06
C ASP A 35 14.16 13.75 -4.21
N GLY A 36 13.49 14.87 -3.92
CA GLY A 36 12.81 15.72 -4.90
C GLY A 36 11.53 15.11 -5.47
N ARG A 37 11.05 13.98 -4.91
CA ARG A 37 9.81 13.32 -5.37
C ARG A 37 8.66 13.62 -4.43
N GLN A 38 7.45 13.67 -4.98
CA GLN A 38 6.26 13.81 -4.15
C GLN A 38 6.01 12.56 -3.30
N LYS A 39 5.72 12.77 -2.01
CA LYS A 39 5.33 11.73 -1.05
C LYS A 39 3.93 12.00 -0.53
N LEU A 40 3.24 10.95 -0.13
CA LEU A 40 1.95 11.02 0.54
C LEU A 40 2.16 10.86 2.04
N GLN A 41 1.60 11.74 2.85
CA GLN A 41 1.59 11.58 4.31
C GLN A 41 0.15 11.38 4.80
N LEU A 42 -0.03 10.45 5.73
CA LEU A 42 -1.26 10.17 6.45
C LEU A 42 -1.03 10.36 7.95
N ARG A 43 -1.85 11.18 8.61
CA ARG A 43 -1.83 11.33 10.07
C ARG A 43 -2.61 10.18 10.72
N ILE A 44 -1.95 9.43 11.59
CA ILE A 44 -2.55 8.43 12.49
C ILE A 44 -2.48 8.96 13.93
N ASP A 45 -3.02 8.27 14.94
CA ASP A 45 -3.15 8.80 16.31
C ASP A 45 -1.80 9.29 16.88
N LEU A 46 -0.83 8.38 16.98
CA LEU A 46 0.47 8.62 17.59
C LEU A 46 1.61 8.76 16.58
N GLY A 47 1.29 9.05 15.31
CA GLY A 47 2.34 9.19 14.29
C GLY A 47 1.86 9.65 12.93
N VAL A 48 2.74 9.48 11.96
CA VAL A 48 2.53 9.78 10.54
C VAL A 48 3.04 8.61 9.71
N LEU A 49 2.24 8.14 8.76
CA LEU A 49 2.72 7.28 7.69
C LEU A 49 3.18 8.16 6.54
N GLN A 50 4.39 7.95 6.03
CA GLN A 50 4.86 8.53 4.79
C GLN A 50 5.02 7.43 3.75
N MET A 51 4.45 7.64 2.57
CA MET A 51 4.38 6.64 1.51
C MET A 51 4.79 7.23 0.16
N GLU A 52 5.39 6.39 -0.69
CA GLU A 52 5.57 6.68 -2.10
C GLU A 52 4.21 6.77 -2.81
N LEU A 53 4.08 7.69 -3.78
CA LEU A 53 2.87 7.80 -4.60
C LEU A 53 2.76 6.69 -5.66
N THR A 54 3.86 6.02 -5.99
CA THR A 54 3.96 4.99 -7.04
C THR A 54 4.84 3.83 -6.56
N GLY A 55 4.71 2.65 -7.16
CA GLY A 55 5.38 1.44 -6.70
C GLY A 55 4.92 0.99 -5.31
N ARG A 56 5.76 0.30 -4.55
CA ARG A 56 5.46 -0.11 -3.17
C ARG A 56 5.41 1.10 -2.22
N PRO A 57 4.40 1.21 -1.33
CA PRO A 57 4.22 2.39 -0.49
C PRO A 57 5.40 2.73 0.42
N ASP A 58 6.13 1.75 0.96
CA ASP A 58 7.34 1.99 1.77
C ASP A 58 8.61 2.28 0.95
N GLY A 59 8.52 2.28 -0.38
CA GLY A 59 9.64 2.52 -1.30
C GLY A 59 10.65 1.36 -1.40
N MET A 60 10.42 0.25 -0.71
CA MET A 60 11.30 -0.93 -0.77
C MET A 60 11.11 -1.70 -2.08
N ARG A 61 12.16 -2.43 -2.48
CA ARG A 61 12.15 -3.35 -3.64
C ARG A 61 12.47 -4.78 -3.20
N PRO A 62 11.50 -5.52 -2.64
CA PRO A 62 11.75 -6.86 -2.11
C PRO A 62 12.22 -7.80 -3.21
N HIS A 63 13.35 -8.49 -2.98
CA HIS A 63 13.99 -9.36 -3.97
C HIS A 63 14.25 -8.68 -5.34
N GLY A 64 14.49 -7.37 -5.35
CA GLY A 64 14.67 -6.56 -6.57
C GLY A 64 13.38 -6.30 -7.36
N CYS A 65 12.25 -6.86 -6.93
CA CYS A 65 10.94 -6.67 -7.52
C CYS A 65 10.29 -5.39 -7.01
N GLU A 66 9.29 -4.87 -7.74
CA GLU A 66 8.54 -3.70 -7.29
C GLU A 66 7.73 -4.00 -6.01
N SER A 67 7.16 -5.19 -5.89
CA SER A 67 6.33 -5.62 -4.76
C SER A 67 6.57 -7.09 -4.43
N LEU A 68 6.16 -7.54 -3.23
CA LEU A 68 6.18 -8.95 -2.87
C LEU A 68 5.23 -9.75 -3.76
N LEU A 69 4.05 -9.19 -4.09
CA LEU A 69 3.13 -9.81 -5.04
C LEU A 69 3.82 -10.08 -6.39
N THR A 70 4.52 -9.09 -6.95
CA THR A 70 5.27 -9.25 -8.20
C THR A 70 6.33 -10.35 -8.10
N TYR A 71 7.09 -10.37 -6.99
CA TYR A 71 8.08 -11.42 -6.74
C TYR A 71 7.46 -12.82 -6.73
N HIS A 72 6.35 -13.00 -6.04
CA HIS A 72 5.65 -14.28 -5.94
C HIS A 72 4.98 -14.70 -7.26
N GLN A 73 4.40 -13.76 -8.02
CA GLN A 73 3.87 -14.02 -9.36
C GLN A 73 4.97 -14.51 -10.33
N LEU A 74 6.16 -13.90 -10.27
CA LEU A 74 7.31 -14.34 -11.06
C LEU A 74 7.78 -15.74 -10.64
N ARG A 75 7.77 -16.06 -9.34
CA ARG A 75 8.11 -17.40 -8.85
C ARG A 75 7.11 -18.45 -9.31
N ALA A 76 5.81 -18.19 -9.18
CA ALA A 76 4.75 -19.08 -9.63
C ALA A 76 4.86 -19.34 -11.15
N THR A 77 5.12 -18.29 -11.93
CA THR A 77 5.33 -18.41 -13.39
C THR A 77 6.54 -19.28 -13.73
N ARG A 78 7.66 -19.12 -13.01
CA ARG A 78 8.86 -19.94 -13.21
C ARG A 78 8.66 -21.40 -12.82
N ALA A 79 7.99 -21.65 -11.70
CA ALA A 79 7.67 -23.00 -11.25
C ALA A 79 6.78 -23.71 -12.27
N LYS A 80 5.73 -23.03 -12.77
CA LYS A 80 4.88 -23.54 -13.85
C LYS A 80 5.66 -23.86 -15.12
N ALA A 81 6.59 -22.99 -15.53
CA ALA A 81 7.42 -23.24 -16.72
C ALA A 81 8.37 -24.44 -16.56
N ARG A 82 8.72 -24.80 -15.32
CA ARG A 82 9.55 -25.97 -14.97
C ARG A 82 8.74 -27.19 -14.58
N ASN A 83 7.41 -27.09 -14.58
CA ASN A 83 6.50 -28.11 -14.08
C ASN A 83 6.80 -28.50 -12.61
N GLU A 84 7.16 -27.50 -11.80
CA GLU A 84 7.39 -27.60 -10.36
C GLU A 84 6.17 -27.09 -9.60
N ASP A 85 5.90 -27.69 -8.43
CA ASP A 85 4.83 -27.23 -7.54
C ASP A 85 5.19 -25.90 -6.89
N TYR A 86 4.19 -25.04 -6.72
CA TYR A 86 4.32 -23.75 -6.06
C TYR A 86 3.16 -23.53 -5.10
N ALA A 87 3.49 -23.32 -3.83
CA ALA A 87 2.54 -22.95 -2.79
C ALA A 87 3.15 -21.87 -1.90
N LEU A 88 2.29 -20.99 -1.40
CA LEU A 88 2.66 -19.99 -0.41
C LEU A 88 2.71 -20.61 0.98
N THR A 89 3.77 -20.29 1.73
CA THR A 89 3.84 -20.63 3.16
C THR A 89 2.98 -19.66 3.99
N PRO A 90 2.57 -20.03 5.21
CA PRO A 90 1.84 -19.13 6.11
C PRO A 90 2.55 -17.78 6.33
N GLU A 91 3.88 -17.79 6.44
CA GLU A 91 4.71 -16.60 6.62
C GLU A 91 4.67 -15.71 5.38
N GLN A 92 4.73 -16.30 4.18
CA GLN A 92 4.63 -15.55 2.92
C GLN A 92 3.24 -14.93 2.74
N CYS A 93 2.17 -15.64 3.14
CA CYS A 93 0.82 -15.08 3.17
C CYS A 93 0.74 -13.87 4.12
N ALA A 94 1.35 -13.97 5.31
CA ALA A 94 1.38 -12.87 6.27
C ALA A 94 2.17 -11.66 5.72
N GLU A 95 3.33 -11.87 5.08
CA GLU A 95 4.11 -10.80 4.46
C GLU A 95 3.34 -10.10 3.32
N LEU A 96 2.64 -10.87 2.48
CA LEU A 96 1.78 -10.35 1.44
C LEU A 96 0.59 -9.56 2.00
N GLN A 97 0.01 -10.02 3.12
CA GLN A 97 -1.05 -9.29 3.83
C GLN A 97 -0.55 -7.96 4.39
N GLN A 98 0.64 -7.95 5.01
CA GLN A 98 1.27 -6.72 5.48
C GLN A 98 1.53 -5.74 4.34
N GLU A 99 2.00 -6.22 3.18
CA GLU A 99 2.09 -5.39 1.97
C GLU A 99 0.71 -4.84 1.58
N GLY A 100 -0.34 -5.67 1.56
CA GLY A 100 -1.72 -5.26 1.28
C GLY A 100 -2.24 -4.12 2.19
N ILE A 101 -1.87 -4.14 3.48
CA ILE A 101 -2.21 -3.08 4.45
C ILE A 101 -1.52 -1.75 4.09
N GLN A 102 -0.27 -1.78 3.60
CA GLN A 102 0.39 -0.57 3.14
C GLN A 102 -0.38 0.07 1.97
N TYR A 103 -0.79 -0.73 0.99
CA TYR A 103 -1.60 -0.25 -0.13
C TYR A 103 -2.98 0.26 0.34
N TYR A 104 -3.56 -0.35 1.37
CA TYR A 104 -4.79 0.14 2.01
C TYR A 104 -4.64 1.56 2.53
N HIS A 105 -3.62 1.83 3.34
CA HIS A 105 -3.38 3.18 3.83
C HIS A 105 -3.17 4.17 2.70
N ARG A 106 -2.49 3.76 1.61
CA ARG A 106 -2.27 4.64 0.46
C ARG A 106 -3.55 4.93 -0.31
N TYR A 107 -4.32 3.92 -0.72
CA TYR A 107 -5.55 4.19 -1.50
C TYR A 107 -6.62 4.90 -0.69
N LEU A 108 -6.70 4.66 0.63
CA LEU A 108 -7.59 5.42 1.50
C LEU A 108 -7.19 6.90 1.52
N SER A 109 -5.88 7.15 1.61
CA SER A 109 -5.34 8.51 1.61
C SER A 109 -5.53 9.22 0.27
N LEU A 110 -5.29 8.51 -0.84
CA LEU A 110 -5.50 9.03 -2.19
C LEU A 110 -6.96 9.37 -2.46
N PHE A 111 -7.90 8.56 -1.94
CA PHE A 111 -9.32 8.84 -2.05
C PHE A 111 -9.72 10.14 -1.35
N GLN A 112 -9.11 10.47 -0.21
CA GLN A 112 -9.38 11.71 0.53
C GLN A 112 -8.91 12.99 -0.18
N ILE A 113 -8.03 12.87 -1.17
CA ILE A 113 -7.50 13.99 -1.95
C ILE A 113 -7.90 13.89 -3.43
N ASP A 114 -8.97 13.15 -3.71
CA ASP A 114 -9.57 12.95 -5.04
C ASP A 114 -8.60 12.40 -6.11
N ASP A 115 -7.51 11.73 -5.71
CA ASP A 115 -6.57 11.07 -6.62
C ASP A 115 -7.09 9.67 -7.02
N PHE A 116 -8.22 9.67 -7.73
CA PHE A 116 -8.96 8.44 -8.02
C PHE A 116 -8.20 7.45 -8.89
N HIS A 117 -7.31 7.91 -9.79
CA HIS A 117 -6.47 7.01 -10.59
C HIS A 117 -5.54 6.18 -9.70
N GLY A 118 -4.91 6.79 -8.70
CA GLY A 118 -4.10 6.07 -7.74
C GLY A 118 -4.91 5.10 -6.89
N VAL A 119 -6.15 5.47 -6.51
CA VAL A 119 -7.07 4.57 -5.80
C VAL A 119 -7.38 3.33 -6.64
N VAL A 120 -7.71 3.50 -7.92
CA VAL A 120 -8.00 2.37 -8.83
C VAL A 120 -6.79 1.45 -8.94
N ARG A 121 -5.59 2.00 -9.17
CA ARG A 121 -4.34 1.22 -9.25
C ARG A 121 -4.13 0.36 -8.01
N ASP A 122 -4.17 0.98 -6.83
CA ASP A 122 -3.83 0.30 -5.57
C ASP A 122 -4.90 -0.71 -5.15
N THR A 123 -6.18 -0.38 -5.34
CA THR A 123 -7.27 -1.33 -5.06
C THR A 123 -7.28 -2.50 -6.03
N GLN A 124 -7.01 -2.27 -7.33
CA GLN A 124 -6.88 -3.34 -8.31
C GLN A 124 -5.74 -4.30 -7.95
N ARG A 125 -4.57 -3.76 -7.58
CA ARG A 125 -3.44 -4.57 -7.10
C ARG A 125 -3.81 -5.40 -5.85
N ASN A 126 -4.60 -4.86 -4.92
CA ASN A 126 -5.05 -5.62 -3.75
C ASN A 126 -6.04 -6.73 -4.11
N LEU A 127 -6.92 -6.51 -5.10
CA LEU A 127 -7.79 -7.58 -5.61
C LEU A 127 -6.97 -8.70 -6.28
N GLU A 128 -5.96 -8.34 -7.06
CA GLU A 128 -5.01 -9.31 -7.65
C GLU A 128 -4.22 -10.07 -6.58
N LEU A 129 -3.85 -9.40 -5.48
CA LEU A 129 -3.25 -10.06 -4.32
C LEU A 129 -4.19 -11.12 -3.74
N PHE A 130 -5.47 -10.78 -3.56
CA PHE A 130 -6.45 -11.72 -3.01
C PHE A 130 -6.63 -12.93 -3.92
N ASP A 131 -6.78 -12.70 -5.23
CA ASP A 131 -6.87 -13.78 -6.23
C ASP A 131 -5.60 -14.65 -6.20
N PHE A 132 -4.42 -14.02 -6.09
CA PHE A 132 -3.16 -14.74 -6.07
C PHE A 132 -2.97 -15.61 -4.83
N VAL A 133 -3.32 -15.12 -3.63
CA VAL A 133 -3.19 -15.92 -2.40
C VAL A 133 -4.17 -17.09 -2.42
N ASP A 134 -5.41 -16.86 -2.83
CA ASP A 134 -6.44 -17.91 -2.94
C ASP A 134 -6.01 -19.04 -3.88
N ALA A 135 -5.42 -18.70 -5.02
CA ALA A 135 -4.97 -19.69 -6.00
C ALA A 135 -3.71 -20.47 -5.58
N HIS A 136 -2.95 -20.01 -4.59
CA HIS A 136 -1.66 -20.60 -4.21
C HIS A 136 -1.55 -20.93 -2.72
N THR A 137 -2.69 -21.07 -2.03
CA THR A 137 -2.75 -21.58 -0.66
C THR A 137 -3.76 -22.72 -0.57
N GLU A 138 -3.40 -23.81 0.08
CA GLU A 138 -4.29 -24.96 0.31
C GLU A 138 -5.10 -24.83 1.61
N ARG A 139 -4.94 -23.70 2.32
CA ARG A 139 -5.55 -23.46 3.63
C ARG A 139 -6.60 -22.36 3.54
N ASP A 140 -7.86 -22.76 3.63
CA ASP A 140 -9.01 -21.84 3.60
C ASP A 140 -8.88 -20.72 4.64
N GLU A 141 -8.36 -21.03 5.84
CA GLU A 141 -8.12 -20.05 6.90
C GLU A 141 -7.15 -18.94 6.45
N LEU A 142 -6.07 -19.29 5.76
CA LEU A 142 -5.09 -18.31 5.28
C LEU A 142 -5.66 -17.44 4.17
N SER A 143 -6.40 -18.03 3.22
CA SER A 143 -7.11 -17.27 2.18
C SER A 143 -8.11 -16.30 2.82
N TRP A 144 -8.88 -16.77 3.80
CA TRP A 144 -9.90 -15.98 4.48
C TRP A 144 -9.36 -14.73 5.17
N THR A 145 -8.13 -14.77 5.71
CA THR A 145 -7.49 -13.59 6.32
C THR A 145 -7.45 -12.37 5.40
N LEU A 146 -7.42 -12.58 4.08
CA LEU A 146 -7.42 -11.55 3.05
C LEU A 146 -8.80 -11.38 2.41
N GLN A 147 -9.47 -12.49 2.05
CA GLN A 147 -10.73 -12.45 1.30
C GLN A 147 -11.85 -11.68 2.02
N GLN A 148 -11.87 -11.68 3.35
CA GLN A 148 -12.85 -10.91 4.13
C GLN A 148 -12.85 -9.40 3.79
N PHE A 149 -11.74 -8.85 3.29
CA PHE A 149 -11.63 -7.45 2.91
C PHE A 149 -12.06 -7.16 1.47
N ARG A 150 -12.23 -8.18 0.62
CA ARG A 150 -12.59 -8.04 -0.80
C ARG A 150 -13.82 -7.13 -1.02
N PRO A 151 -14.93 -7.26 -0.29
CA PRO A 151 -16.11 -6.42 -0.52
C PRO A 151 -15.79 -4.91 -0.38
N TYR A 152 -15.00 -4.54 0.63
CA TYR A 152 -14.61 -3.16 0.86
C TYR A 152 -13.65 -2.64 -0.22
N VAL A 153 -12.65 -3.43 -0.61
CA VAL A 153 -11.70 -3.05 -1.67
C VAL A 153 -12.42 -2.88 -3.01
N LEU A 154 -13.36 -3.78 -3.33
CA LEU A 154 -14.16 -3.70 -4.55
C LEU A 154 -15.06 -2.46 -4.55
N MET A 155 -15.68 -2.13 -3.42
CA MET A 155 -16.46 -0.90 -3.25
C MET A 155 -15.58 0.33 -3.51
N MET A 156 -14.40 0.42 -2.91
CA MET A 156 -13.49 1.55 -3.10
C MET A 156 -13.01 1.67 -4.56
N ASN A 157 -12.65 0.54 -5.20
CA ASN A 157 -12.28 0.50 -6.61
C ASN A 157 -13.40 1.04 -7.50
N THR A 158 -14.63 0.56 -7.27
CA THR A 158 -15.82 0.97 -8.03
C THR A 158 -16.13 2.45 -7.83
N ARG A 159 -16.08 2.95 -6.59
CA ARG A 159 -16.30 4.37 -6.29
C ARG A 159 -15.28 5.25 -7.01
N ALA A 160 -14.00 4.88 -6.98
CA ALA A 160 -12.96 5.64 -7.67
C ALA A 160 -13.14 5.64 -9.20
N LYS A 161 -13.46 4.48 -9.80
CA LYS A 161 -13.79 4.39 -11.23
C LYS A 161 -14.97 5.31 -11.59
N ALA A 162 -16.05 5.26 -10.80
CA ALA A 162 -17.22 6.12 -11.02
C ALA A 162 -16.88 7.61 -10.90
N SER A 163 -16.09 8.01 -9.90
CA SER A 163 -15.65 9.41 -9.75
C SER A 163 -14.82 9.91 -10.94
N ILE A 164 -13.97 9.07 -11.52
CA ILE A 164 -13.21 9.42 -12.74
C ILE A 164 -14.18 9.71 -13.89
N PHE A 165 -15.14 8.82 -14.14
CA PHE A 165 -16.12 9.01 -15.22
C PHE A 165 -17.00 10.26 -15.01
N LEU A 166 -17.46 10.50 -13.78
CA LEU A 166 -18.25 11.71 -13.47
C LEU A 166 -17.43 12.99 -13.60
N GLY A 167 -16.12 12.94 -13.30
CA GLY A 167 -15.21 14.07 -13.47
C GLY A 167 -14.91 14.40 -14.93
N GLN A 168 -14.94 13.41 -15.83
CA GLN A 168 -14.76 13.59 -17.28
C GLN A 168 -15.97 14.20 -17.99
N GLY A 169 -17.14 14.22 -17.34
CA GLY A 169 -18.37 14.82 -17.87
C GLY A 169 -18.55 16.31 -17.55
N LYS A 170 -17.52 16.97 -17.00
CA LYS A 170 -17.44 18.42 -16.82
C LYS A 170 -16.55 19.04 -17.88
#